data_AF-A0A498FCM9-F1
#
_entry.id   AF-A0A498FCM9-F1
#
_cell.length_a   1.000
_cell.length_b   1.000
_cell.length_c   1.000
_cell.angle_alpha   90.00
_cell.angle_beta   90.00
_cell.angle_gamma   90.00
#
_symmetry.space_group_name_H-M   'P 1'
#
loop_
_entity.id
_entity.type
_entity.pdbx_description
1 polymer ?
#
loop_
_entity_poly.entity_id
_entity_poly.type
_entity_poly.pdbx_seq_one_letter_code
_entity_poly.pdbx_strand_id
1 'polypeptide(L)'
;VEATPHAVAPVLADALVELFELADGVDHDVDTETNRVTFEIAGAGLGDPTGIDHPIPSFLAVGLARTLDATVRVEVRDDPLTVTCRYDSNWSRSADGTTGTDTEPERRDEASAST
;
A
#
# COMPACT_ATOMS: atom_id res chain seq x y z
N VAL A 1 16.29 -3.42 -1.02
CA VAL A 1 16.03 -2.54 0.14
C VAL A 1 15.55 -3.41 1.28
N GLU A 2 15.99 -3.14 2.51
CA GLU A 2 15.39 -3.77 3.68
C GLU A 2 13.92 -3.32 3.77
N ALA A 3 13.01 -4.23 4.13
CA ALA A 3 11.58 -3.95 4.17
C ALA A 3 11.19 -3.21 5.46
N THR A 4 11.84 -2.07 5.72
CA THR A 4 11.58 -1.23 6.89
C THR A 4 11.22 0.20 6.46
N PRO A 5 10.39 0.91 7.25
CA PRO A 5 10.04 2.31 6.99
C PRO A 5 11.27 3.22 6.85
N HIS A 6 12.27 3.02 7.72
CA HIS A 6 13.51 3.79 7.71
C HIS A 6 14.35 3.55 6.44
N ALA A 7 14.34 2.34 5.89
CA ALA A 7 15.09 2.03 4.68
C ALA A 7 14.38 2.51 3.41
N VAL A 8 13.04 2.48 3.37
CA VAL A 8 12.27 2.82 2.18
C VAL A 8 12.00 4.33 2.03
N ALA A 9 11.81 5.07 3.13
CA ALA A 9 11.50 6.50 3.09
C ALA A 9 12.52 7.33 2.28
N PRO A 10 13.84 7.26 2.54
CA PRO A 10 14.80 8.03 1.75
C PRO A 10 14.83 7.61 0.28
N VAL A 11 14.65 6.33 -0.03
CA VAL A 11 14.62 5.84 -1.43
C VAL A 11 13.44 6.42 -2.20
N LEU A 12 12.27 6.54 -1.56
CA LEU A 12 11.09 7.15 -2.18
C LEU A 12 11.25 8.67 -2.33
N ALA A 13 11.84 9.34 -1.33
CA ALA A 13 12.14 10.77 -1.39
C ALA A 13 13.09 11.08 -2.55
N ASP A 14 14.21 10.36 -2.64
CA ASP A 14 15.19 10.51 -3.72
C ASP A 14 14.55 10.24 -5.09
N ALA A 15 13.69 9.22 -5.21
CA ALA A 15 13.01 8.92 -6.47
C ALA A 15 12.08 10.06 -6.92
N LEU A 16 11.37 10.72 -6.01
CA LEU A 16 10.50 11.85 -6.34
C LEU A 16 11.27 13.03 -6.91
N VAL A 17 12.45 13.31 -6.36
CA VAL A 17 13.29 14.44 -6.77
C VAL A 17 14.13 14.10 -8.00
N GLU A 18 14.92 13.02 -7.92
CA GLU A 18 15.98 12.74 -8.89
C GLU A 18 15.52 11.90 -10.09
N LEU A 19 14.53 11.03 -9.92
CA LEU A 19 14.08 10.13 -11.00
C LEU A 19 12.83 10.63 -11.71
N PHE A 20 11.88 11.18 -10.96
CA PHE A 20 10.61 11.64 -11.51
C PHE A 20 10.52 13.16 -11.63
N GLU A 21 11.41 13.92 -10.98
CA GLU A 21 11.44 15.38 -11.01
C GLU A 21 10.06 15.99 -10.67
N LEU A 22 9.36 15.39 -9.70
CA LEU A 22 8.02 15.82 -9.27
C LEU A 22 8.06 16.86 -8.14
N ALA A 23 9.21 17.03 -7.49
CA ALA A 23 9.46 17.96 -6.41
C ALA A 23 10.90 18.46 -6.45
N ASP A 24 11.13 19.69 -5.99
CA ASP A 24 12.47 20.27 -5.84
C ASP A 24 13.20 19.71 -4.61
N GLY A 25 12.46 19.16 -3.65
CA GLY A 25 13.02 18.57 -2.44
C GLY A 25 11.96 17.81 -1.64
N VAL A 26 12.41 16.79 -0.91
CA VAL A 26 11.55 15.99 -0.03
C VAL A 26 12.28 15.68 1.28
N ASP A 27 11.78 16.24 2.37
CA ASP A 27 12.16 15.83 3.73
C ASP A 27 11.23 14.72 4.22
N HIS A 28 11.71 13.86 5.12
CA HIS A 28 10.90 12.76 5.65
C HIS A 28 11.15 12.51 7.14
N ASP A 29 10.08 12.13 7.84
CA ASP A 29 10.07 11.71 9.23
C ASP A 29 9.45 10.32 9.35
N VAL A 30 10.08 9.44 10.11
CA VAL A 30 9.66 8.05 10.29
C VAL A 30 9.36 7.80 11.77
N ASP A 31 8.10 7.54 12.08
CA ASP A 31 7.60 7.24 13.41
C ASP A 31 7.09 5.79 13.43
N THR A 32 7.94 4.87 13.90
CA THR A 32 7.59 3.45 14.02
C THR A 32 6.75 3.14 15.25
N GLU A 33 6.63 4.06 16.21
CA GLU A 33 5.78 3.87 17.38
C GLU A 33 4.30 4.00 17.00
N THR A 34 3.99 4.91 16.08
CA THR A 34 2.62 5.14 15.57
C THR A 34 2.40 4.64 14.13
N ASN A 35 3.38 3.93 13.56
CA ASN A 35 3.37 3.41 12.20
C ASN A 35 3.08 4.47 11.13
N ARG A 36 3.84 5.58 11.17
CA ARG A 36 3.67 6.72 10.29
C ARG A 36 4.98 7.07 9.59
N VAL A 37 4.86 7.45 8.31
CA VAL A 37 5.92 8.16 7.58
C VAL A 37 5.31 9.44 7.05
N THR A 38 5.92 10.59 7.34
CA THR A 38 5.49 11.89 6.84
C THR A 38 6.56 12.42 5.90
N PHE A 39 6.15 12.81 4.70
CA PHE A 39 6.99 13.47 3.71
C PHE A 39 6.57 14.93 3.59
N GLU A 40 7.51 15.85 3.74
CA GLU A 40 7.31 17.27 3.45
C GLU A 40 7.89 17.56 2.06
N ILE A 41 7.08 18.17 1.20
CA ILE A 41 7.39 18.33 -0.23
C ILE A 41 7.62 19.80 -0.54
N ALA A 42 8.78 20.12 -1.09
CA ALA A 42 9.11 21.43 -1.60
C ALA A 42 8.96 21.48 -3.13
N GLY A 43 8.41 22.58 -3.65
CA GLY A 43 8.38 22.84 -5.09
C GLY A 43 7.64 21.79 -5.91
N ALA A 44 6.44 21.37 -5.48
CA ALA A 44 5.66 20.38 -6.23
C ALA A 44 5.40 20.85 -7.67
N GLY A 45 5.86 20.06 -8.65
CA GLY A 45 5.89 20.43 -10.06
C GLY A 45 4.56 20.25 -10.82
N LEU A 46 3.52 19.73 -10.16
CA LEU A 46 2.26 19.38 -10.82
C LEU A 46 1.04 19.84 -10.01
N GLY A 47 0.22 20.70 -10.60
CA GLY A 47 -1.17 20.94 -10.21
C GLY A 47 -1.46 21.16 -8.72
N ASP A 48 -2.71 20.88 -8.33
CA ASP A 48 -3.14 20.87 -6.93
C ASP A 48 -2.74 19.51 -6.30
N PRO A 49 -1.85 19.50 -5.30
CA PRO A 49 -1.37 18.26 -4.69
C PRO A 49 -2.43 17.52 -3.85
N THR A 50 -3.54 18.18 -3.51
CA THR A 50 -4.69 17.57 -2.83
C THR A 50 -5.69 16.91 -3.77
N GLY A 51 -5.47 17.07 -5.09
CA GLY A 51 -6.27 16.45 -6.13
C GLY A 51 -6.27 14.93 -6.06
N ILE A 52 -7.38 14.33 -6.48
CA ILE A 52 -7.49 12.88 -6.64
C ILE A 52 -6.44 12.42 -7.68
N ASP A 53 -5.83 11.26 -7.44
CA ASP A 53 -4.83 10.65 -8.33
C ASP A 53 -3.59 11.52 -8.60
N HIS A 54 -3.25 12.42 -7.67
CA HIS A 54 -2.00 13.16 -7.76
C HIS A 54 -0.79 12.19 -7.68
N PRO A 55 0.23 12.32 -8.55
CA PRO A 55 1.31 11.35 -8.64
C PRO A 55 2.17 11.26 -7.38
N ILE A 56 2.39 12.38 -6.68
CA ILE A 56 3.21 12.41 -5.45
C ILE A 56 2.62 11.52 -4.34
N PRO A 57 1.40 11.79 -3.81
CA PRO A 57 0.84 10.95 -2.75
C PRO A 57 0.59 9.52 -3.22
N SER A 58 0.21 9.32 -4.49
CA SER A 58 0.02 7.98 -5.08
C SER A 58 1.31 7.16 -5.06
N PHE A 59 2.41 7.73 -5.54
CA PHE A 59 3.71 7.06 -5.60
C PHE A 59 4.21 6.71 -4.21
N LEU A 60 4.16 7.66 -3.27
CA LEU A 60 4.60 7.44 -1.89
C LEU A 60 3.81 6.32 -1.22
N ALA A 61 2.48 6.37 -1.33
CA ALA A 61 1.61 5.37 -0.72
C ALA A 61 1.83 3.97 -1.28
N VAL A 62 1.90 3.84 -2.61
CA VAL A 62 2.09 2.54 -3.27
C VAL A 62 3.50 2.01 -3.01
N GLY A 63 4.53 2.86 -3.03
CA GLY A 63 5.90 2.47 -2.74
C GLY A 63 6.05 1.91 -1.33
N LEU A 64 5.45 2.58 -0.34
CA LEU A 64 5.39 2.09 1.05
C LEU A 64 4.59 0.78 1.15
N ALA A 65 3.37 0.75 0.62
CA ALA A 65 2.49 -0.42 0.71
C ALA A 65 3.12 -1.67 0.11
N ARG A 66 3.77 -1.54 -1.06
CA ARG A 66 4.45 -2.64 -1.75
C ARG A 66 5.68 -3.13 -1.02
N THR A 67 6.44 -2.23 -0.39
CA THR A 67 7.70 -2.59 0.28
C THR A 67 7.46 -3.20 1.65
N LEU A 68 6.46 -2.71 2.38
CA LEU A 68 6.11 -3.19 3.72
C LEU A 68 5.08 -4.33 3.72
N ASP A 69 4.55 -4.72 2.55
CA ASP A 69 3.40 -5.64 2.40
C ASP A 69 2.22 -5.28 3.34
N ALA A 70 1.96 -3.98 3.45
CA ALA A 70 1.00 -3.42 4.41
C ALA A 70 -0.01 -2.49 3.73
N THR A 71 -1.22 -2.42 4.26
CA THR A 71 -2.20 -1.42 3.82
C THR A 71 -1.76 -0.04 4.30
N VAL A 72 -1.86 0.96 3.41
CA VAL A 72 -1.46 2.35 3.70
C VAL A 72 -2.67 3.27 3.58
N ARG A 73 -2.90 4.10 4.60
CA ARG A 73 -3.81 5.26 4.55
C ARG A 73 -2.99 6.52 4.36
N VAL A 74 -3.47 7.42 3.51
CA VAL A 74 -2.78 8.67 3.16
C VAL A 74 -3.60 9.87 3.64
N GLU A 75 -2.91 10.82 4.23
CA GLU A 75 -3.43 12.16 4.55
C GLU A 75 -2.53 13.18 3.84
N VAL A 76 -3.13 14.10 3.07
CA VAL A 76 -2.42 15.18 2.40
C VAL A 76 -2.87 16.51 3.00
N ARG A 77 -1.92 17.40 3.28
CA ARG A 77 -2.19 18.79 3.66
C ARG A 77 -1.48 19.70 2.67
N ASP A 78 -2.15 20.76 2.21
CA ASP A 78 -1.48 21.88 1.56
C ASP A 78 -1.15 22.93 2.63
N ASP A 79 0.07 23.47 2.58
CA ASP A 79 0.62 24.50 3.50
C ASP A 79 0.96 24.06 4.96
N PRO A 80 2.18 23.52 5.20
CA PRO A 80 3.14 23.06 4.21
C PRO A 80 2.63 21.79 3.51
N LEU A 81 3.06 21.58 2.26
CA LEU A 81 2.66 20.39 1.53
C LEU A 81 3.26 19.15 2.19
N THR A 82 2.40 18.36 2.84
CA THR A 82 2.81 17.14 3.52
C THR A 82 1.96 15.95 3.10
N VAL A 83 2.63 14.82 2.88
CA VAL A 83 1.99 13.53 2.62
C VAL A 83 2.32 12.60 3.78
N THR A 84 1.31 12.26 4.56
CA THR A 84 1.45 11.36 5.69
C THR A 84 0.86 10.00 5.36
N CYS A 85 1.73 8.98 5.34
CA CYS A 85 1.36 7.58 5.15
C CYS A 85 1.30 6.88 6.51
N ARG A 86 0.15 6.32 6.86
CA ARG A 86 0.00 5.40 8.01
C ARG A 86 -0.12 3.97 7.50
N TYR A 87 0.74 3.08 7.97
CA TYR A 87 0.74 1.67 7.56
C TYR A 87 0.22 0.77 8.67
N ASP A 88 -0.58 -0.23 8.31
CA ASP A 88 -1.08 -1.24 9.25
C ASP A 88 -0.12 -2.44 9.27
N SER A 89 0.63 -2.58 10.37
CA SER A 89 1.57 -3.70 10.56
C SER A 89 0.88 -5.05 10.82
N ASN A 90 -0.45 -5.08 10.92
CA ASN A 90 -1.23 -6.24 11.33
C ASN A 90 -2.03 -6.91 10.22
N TRP A 91 -1.80 -6.56 8.94
CA TRP A 91 -2.53 -7.14 7.83
C TRP A 91 -2.22 -8.64 7.72
N SER A 92 -2.95 -9.42 8.52
CA SER A 92 -3.01 -10.86 8.41
C SER A 92 -3.69 -11.09 7.08
N ARG A 93 -2.97 -11.58 6.07
CA ARG A 93 -3.62 -12.17 4.90
C ARG A 93 -4.68 -13.11 5.46
N SER A 94 -5.95 -12.76 5.28
CA SER A 94 -7.01 -13.71 5.55
C SER A 94 -6.63 -14.95 4.75
N ALA A 95 -6.32 -16.04 5.44
CA ALA A 95 -6.04 -17.29 4.78
C ALA A 95 -7.28 -17.63 3.98
N ASP A 96 -7.19 -17.50 2.66
CA ASP A 96 -8.23 -17.90 1.73
C ASP A 96 -8.40 -19.41 1.88
N GLY A 97 -9.37 -19.80 2.71
CA GLY A 97 -9.76 -21.18 2.91
C GLY A 97 -10.59 -21.62 1.72
N THR A 98 -9.97 -22.29 0.76
CA THR A 98 -10.67 -23.23 -0.14
C THR A 98 -9.74 -24.39 -0.45
N THR A 99 -9.65 -25.34 0.49
CA THR A 99 -9.31 -26.72 0.17
C THR A 99 -10.61 -27.41 -0.23
N GLY A 100 -10.99 -27.28 -1.50
CA GLY A 100 -12.06 -28.06 -2.08
C GLY A 100 -11.61 -29.52 -2.22
N THR A 101 -11.84 -30.34 -1.20
CA THR A 101 -11.81 -31.80 -1.37
C THR A 101 -13.13 -32.21 -2.02
N ASP A 102 -13.16 -32.24 -3.35
CA ASP A 102 -14.23 -32.91 -4.10
C ASP A 102 -14.20 -34.41 -3.76
N THR A 103 -15.03 -34.79 -2.80
CA THR A 103 -15.40 -36.19 -2.59
C THR A 103 -16.63 -36.46 -3.45
N GLU A 104 -16.47 -37.20 -4.54
CA GLU A 104 -17.58 -37.71 -5.36
C GLU A 104 -18.55 -38.54 -4.48
N PRO A 105 -19.87 -38.35 -4.59
CA PRO A 105 -20.82 -39.25 -3.95
C PRO A 105 -21.03 -40.52 -4.80
N GLU A 106 -20.85 -41.68 -4.17
CA GLU A 106 -21.17 -43.01 -4.71
C GLU A 106 -22.64 -43.08 -5.19
N ARG A 107 -22.84 -43.56 -6.43
CA ARG A 107 -24.17 -43.80 -6.98
C ARG A 107 -24.82 -45.01 -6.30
N ARG A 108 -25.96 -44.76 -5.65
CA ARG A 108 -26.82 -45.77 -5.05
C ARG A 108 -27.61 -46.49 -6.15
N ASP A 109 -27.38 -47.80 -6.27
CA ASP A 109 -28.21 -48.72 -7.04
C ASP A 109 -29.65 -48.74 -6.49
N GLU A 110 -30.65 -48.42 -7.32
CA GLU A 110 -32.04 -48.77 -7.02
C GLU A 110 -32.70 -49.48 -8.23
N ALA A 111 -33.15 -50.69 -7.92
CA ALA A 111 -33.64 -51.72 -8.82
C ALA A 111 -34.97 -51.36 -9.51
N SER A 112 -35.12 -51.83 -10.74
CA SER A 112 -36.34 -51.73 -11.54
C SER A 112 -37.41 -52.74 -11.09
N ALA A 113 -38.60 -52.19 -10.82
CA ALA A 113 -39.97 -52.64 -11.14
C ALA A 113 -40.38 -54.13 -11.08
N SER A 114 -41.48 -54.38 -10.34
CA SER A 114 -42.53 -55.33 -10.72
C SER A 114 -43.87 -54.94 -10.10
N THR A 115 -44.82 -54.50 -10.93
CA THR A 115 -46.22 -54.96 -11.03
C THR A 115 -46.89 -54.20 -12.17
#